data_AF-X1KL68-F1
#
_entry.id   AF-X1KL68-F1
#
_cell.length_a   1.000
_cell.length_b   1.000
_cell.length_c   1.000
_cell.angle_alpha   90.00
_cell.angle_beta   90.00
_cell.angle_gamma   90.00
#
_symmetry.space_group_name_H-M   'P 1'
#
loop_
_entity.id
_entity.type
_entity.pdbx_description
1 polymer ?
#
loop_
_entity_poly.entity_id
_entity_poly.type
_entity_poly.pdbx_seq_one_letter_code
_entity_poly.pdbx_strand_id
1 'polypeptide(L)'
;SETFKSLDYLQIQWEMTENGKIIEKGTLPTLSTEPLFSSEIDVPFNKPELKPISEYHLMIRFRLATKSNWAKKGYVIAWEQFSLPFTLPTKPKAS
;
A
#
# COMPACT_ATOMS: atom_id res chain seq x y z
N SER A 1 -1.31 13.50 30.20
CA SER A 1 -2.18 13.10 29.08
C SER A 1 -1.31 12.43 28.04
N GLU A 2 -1.49 11.13 27.84
CA GLU A 2 -0.77 10.38 26.79
C GLU A 2 -1.36 10.80 25.44
N THR A 3 -0.65 11.67 24.73
CA THR A 3 -1.11 12.19 23.44
C THR A 3 -0.96 11.09 22.39
N PHE A 4 -2.07 10.47 22.01
CA PHE A 4 -2.15 9.69 20.79
C PHE A 4 -1.76 10.58 19.61
N LYS A 5 -0.70 10.21 18.87
CA LYS A 5 -0.13 11.05 17.81
C LYS A 5 -0.95 10.87 16.53
N SER A 6 -1.38 11.99 15.93
CA SER A 6 -1.84 12.06 14.53
C SER A 6 -0.85 11.33 13.59
N LEU A 7 -1.30 10.76 12.48
CA LEU A 7 -0.45 9.97 11.57
C LEU A 7 0.49 10.82 10.68
N ASP A 8 0.54 12.14 10.89
CA ASP A 8 1.35 13.10 10.12
C ASP A 8 2.87 12.82 10.15
N TYR A 9 3.34 12.03 11.12
CA TYR A 9 4.74 11.63 11.23
C TYR A 9 5.09 10.40 10.36
N LEU A 10 4.13 9.87 9.61
CA LEU A 10 4.28 8.69 8.77
C LEU A 10 4.38 9.05 7.29
N GLN A 11 5.32 8.40 6.62
CA GLN A 11 5.37 8.30 5.17
C GLN A 11 4.74 6.97 4.76
N ILE A 12 3.77 7.02 3.85
CA ILE A 12 3.07 5.84 3.35
C ILE A 12 3.61 5.50 1.96
N GLN A 13 4.01 4.24 1.79
CA GLN A 13 4.49 3.70 0.53
C GLN A 13 3.60 2.55 0.10
N TRP A 14 3.41 2.41 -1.21
CA TRP A 14 2.70 1.28 -1.79
C TRP A 14 3.51 0.66 -2.92
N GLU A 15 3.37 -0.65 -3.08
CA GLU A 15 3.98 -1.44 -4.15
C GLU A 15 2.94 -2.42 -4.69
N MET A 16 2.75 -2.45 -6.01
CA MET A 16 2.02 -3.51 -6.68
C MET A 16 3.01 -4.54 -7.21
N THR A 17 2.77 -5.81 -6.91
CA THR A 17 3.61 -6.93 -7.35
C THR A 17 2.86 -7.89 -8.26
N GLU A 18 3.53 -8.39 -9.29
CA GLU A 18 3.13 -9.55 -10.10
C GLU A 18 4.03 -10.72 -9.73
N ASN A 19 3.47 -11.81 -9.19
CA ASN A 19 4.21 -12.99 -8.72
C ASN A 19 5.40 -12.62 -7.82
N GLY A 20 5.19 -11.66 -6.91
CA GLY A 20 6.22 -11.14 -6.00
C GLY A 20 7.21 -10.13 -6.60
N LYS A 21 7.19 -9.88 -7.91
CA LYS A 21 8.01 -8.86 -8.55
C LYS A 21 7.29 -7.52 -8.56
N ILE A 22 7.93 -6.47 -8.04
CA ILE A 22 7.38 -5.10 -8.09
C ILE A 22 7.23 -4.67 -9.55
N ILE A 23 6.01 -4.30 -9.94
CA ILE A 23 5.67 -3.77 -11.26
C ILE A 23 5.28 -2.29 -11.22
N GLU A 24 4.81 -1.81 -10.07
CA GLU A 24 4.50 -0.40 -9.85
C GLU A 24 4.71 -0.06 -8.37
N LYS A 25 5.06 1.20 -8.07
CA LYS A 25 5.23 1.68 -6.70
C LYS A 25 5.06 3.19 -6.61
N GLY A 26 4.71 3.67 -5.42
CA GLY A 26 4.57 5.08 -5.16
C GLY A 26 4.50 5.43 -3.67
N THR A 27 4.19 6.68 -3.41
CA THR A 27 3.94 7.24 -2.06
C THR A 27 2.55 7.85 -2.01
N LEU A 28 1.90 7.78 -0.85
CA LEU A 28 0.65 8.50 -0.60
C LEU A 28 0.91 9.75 0.23
N PRO A 29 -0.01 10.74 0.18
CA PRO A 29 0.00 11.86 1.10
C PRO A 29 0.02 11.41 2.57
N THR A 30 0.52 12.27 3.45
CA THR A 30 0.44 12.07 4.90
C THR A 30 -1.02 12.04 5.33
N LEU A 31 -1.36 11.06 6.17
CA LEU A 31 -2.69 10.98 6.78
C LEU A 31 -2.74 11.90 8.01
N SER A 32 -3.69 12.84 8.01
CA SER A 32 -4.02 13.67 9.18
C SER A 32 -5.20 13.09 9.97
N THR A 33 -5.28 11.77 10.07
CA THR A 33 -6.29 11.08 10.88
C THR A 33 -6.04 11.37 12.35
N GLU A 34 -7.07 11.89 13.02
CA GLU A 34 -7.07 12.00 14.47
C GLU A 34 -7.03 10.61 15.13
N PRO A 35 -6.51 10.53 16.37
CA PRO A 35 -6.55 9.30 17.16
C PRO A 35 -7.94 8.69 17.26
N LEU A 36 -8.03 7.37 17.12
CA LEU A 36 -9.29 6.59 17.17
C LEU A 36 -10.22 6.79 15.96
N PHE A 37 -9.80 7.53 14.94
CA PHE A 37 -10.52 7.67 13.68
C PHE A 37 -9.84 6.91 12.54
N SER A 38 -10.63 6.54 11.53
CA SER A 38 -10.17 5.92 10.28
C SER A 38 -10.27 6.93 9.13
N SER A 39 -9.34 6.85 8.17
CA SER A 39 -9.47 7.49 6.87
C SER A 39 -9.40 6.48 5.74
N GLU A 40 -10.11 6.78 4.68
CA GLU A 40 -10.01 6.09 3.40
C GLU A 40 -8.98 6.79 2.52
N ILE A 41 -8.19 6.00 1.79
CA ILE A 41 -7.16 6.49 0.87
C ILE A 41 -7.26 5.75 -0.45
N ASP A 42 -7.31 6.52 -1.53
CA ASP A 42 -7.18 5.97 -2.87
C ASP A 42 -5.71 5.73 -3.20
N VAL A 43 -5.40 4.50 -3.60
CA VAL A 43 -4.05 4.13 -4.04
C VAL A 43 -3.98 4.27 -5.57
N PRO A 44 -3.15 5.19 -6.10
CA PRO A 44 -3.17 5.54 -7.51
C PRO A 44 -2.30 4.58 -8.34
N PHE A 45 -2.63 3.28 -8.33
CA PHE A 45 -1.99 2.30 -9.23
C PHE A 45 -2.78 2.17 -10.53
N ASN A 46 -2.09 1.79 -11.60
CA ASN A 46 -2.70 1.50 -12.88
C ASN A 46 -3.03 0.00 -12.96
N LYS A 47 -4.19 -0.35 -13.51
CA LYS A 47 -4.48 -1.77 -13.78
C LYS A 47 -3.46 -2.29 -14.81
N PRO A 48 -2.63 -3.29 -14.47
CA PRO A 48 -1.63 -3.80 -15.40
C PRO A 48 -2.31 -4.64 -16.49
N GLU A 49 -1.58 -4.86 -17.59
CA GLU A 49 -1.94 -5.91 -18.54
C GLU A 49 -1.78 -7.27 -17.85
N LEU A 50 -2.90 -7.99 -17.71
CA LEU A 50 -2.95 -9.22 -16.92
C LEU A 50 -2.28 -10.37 -17.66
N LYS A 51 -1.37 -11.06 -16.98
CA LYS A 51 -0.72 -12.26 -17.49
C LYS A 51 -1.42 -13.53 -17.04
N PRO A 52 -1.45 -14.59 -17.88
CA PRO A 52 -1.90 -15.91 -17.48
C PRO A 52 -1.21 -16.38 -16.21
N ILE A 53 -1.96 -17.03 -15.31
CA ILE A 53 -1.42 -17.71 -14.11
C ILE A 53 -0.54 -16.75 -13.28
N SER A 54 -0.99 -15.52 -13.10
CA SER A 54 -0.25 -14.51 -12.35
C SER A 54 -1.08 -13.98 -11.19
N GLU A 55 -0.42 -13.87 -10.03
CA GLU A 55 -0.98 -13.32 -8.80
C GLU A 55 -0.53 -11.87 -8.63
N TYR A 56 -1.48 -11.00 -8.33
CA TYR A 56 -1.24 -9.59 -8.12
C TYR A 56 -1.51 -9.23 -6.67
N HIS A 57 -0.58 -8.52 -6.04
CA HIS A 57 -0.75 -8.04 -4.67
C HIS A 57 -0.42 -6.55 -4.56
N LEU A 58 -1.10 -5.88 -3.63
CA LEU A 58 -0.80 -4.54 -3.20
C LEU A 58 -0.24 -4.59 -1.78
N MET A 59 0.97 -4.08 -1.60
CA MET A 59 1.64 -3.97 -0.31
C MET A 59 1.65 -2.50 0.12
N ILE A 60 1.15 -2.20 1.31
CA ILE A 60 1.17 -0.86 1.90
C ILE A 60 2.10 -0.87 3.10
N ARG A 61 3.01 0.10 3.20
CA ARG A 61 3.95 0.24 4.32
C ARG A 61 3.92 1.64 4.91
N PHE A 62 3.83 1.71 6.22
CA PHE A 62 3.89 2.94 7.00
C PHE A 62 5.28 3.07 7.62
N ARG A 63 5.99 4.14 7.27
CA ARG A 63 7.37 4.39 7.70
C ARG A 63 7.48 5.69 8.48
N LEU A 64 8.41 5.75 9.44
CA LEU A 64 8.74 7.01 10.10
C LEU A 64 9.28 8.05 9.10
N ALA A 65 8.62 9.20 8.99
CA ALA A 65 9.08 10.30 8.12
C ALA A 65 10.33 11.01 8.70
N THR A 66 10.51 10.96 10.02
CA THR A 66 11.64 11.55 10.77
C THR A 66 12.20 10.55 11.78
N LYS A 67 13.40 10.81 12.31
CA LYS A 67 13.98 9.98 13.37
C LYS A 67 13.15 10.14 14.64
N SER A 68 12.91 9.04 15.36
CA SER A 68 12.35 9.04 16.71
C SER A 68 13.42 8.62 17.74
N ASN A 69 13.09 8.69 19.02
CA ASN A 69 14.00 8.26 20.09
C ASN A 69 14.28 6.74 20.07
N TRP A 70 13.39 5.97 19.45
CA TRP A 70 13.44 4.50 19.45
C TRP A 70 13.77 3.90 18.07
N ALA A 71 13.65 4.67 16.98
CA ALA A 71 14.00 4.20 15.64
C ALA A 71 14.48 5.32 14.72
N LYS A 72 15.22 4.92 13.68
CA LYS A 72 15.70 5.83 12.64
C LYS A 72 14.56 6.23 11.69
N LYS A 73 14.74 7.35 10.99
CA LYS A 73 13.90 7.73 9.84
C LYS A 73 13.83 6.55 8.85
N GLY A 74 12.64 6.28 8.32
CA GLY A 74 12.38 5.22 7.34
C GLY A 74 12.06 3.85 7.95
N TYR A 75 12.09 3.70 9.28
CA TYR A 75 11.70 2.46 9.96
C TYR A 75 10.22 2.15 9.69
N VAL A 76 9.92 0.90 9.31
CA VAL A 76 8.56 0.42 9.05
C VAL A 76 7.87 0.12 10.37
N ILE A 77 6.77 0.81 10.64
CA ILE A 77 5.98 0.65 11.87
C ILE A 77 4.84 -0.34 11.67
N ALA A 78 4.21 -0.28 10.50
CA ALA A 78 3.10 -1.13 10.12
C ALA A 78 3.15 -1.42 8.62
N TRP A 79 2.57 -2.54 8.23
CA TRP A 79 2.38 -2.92 6.84
C TRP A 79 1.18 -3.85 6.72
N GLU A 80 0.59 -3.89 5.53
CA GLU A 80 -0.52 -4.78 5.18
C GLU A 80 -0.39 -5.18 3.71
N GLN A 81 -0.82 -6.39 3.36
CA GLN A 81 -0.82 -6.89 1.99
C GLN A 81 -2.21 -7.34 1.56
N PHE A 82 -2.63 -6.90 0.39
CA PHE A 82 -3.93 -7.22 -0.21
C PHE A 82 -3.72 -8.00 -1.51
N SER A 83 -4.47 -9.07 -1.71
CA SER A 83 -4.59 -9.72 -3.04
C SER A 83 -5.50 -8.89 -3.93
N LEU A 84 -5.03 -8.53 -5.12
CA LEU A 84 -5.82 -7.78 -6.09
C LEU A 84 -6.67 -8.77 -6.91
N PRO A 85 -8.00 -8.62 -6.94
CA PRO A 85 -8.91 -9.59 -7.57
C PRO A 85 -8.98 -9.41 -9.09
N PHE A 86 -7.83 -9.40 -9.75
CA PHE A 86 -7.77 -9.27 -11.20
C PHE A 86 -8.14 -10.58 -11.87
N THR A 87 -9.32 -10.62 -12.49
CA THR A 87 -9.74 -11.70 -13.35
C THR A 87 -9.25 -11.44 -14.77
N LEU A 88 -8.58 -12.43 -15.35
CA LEU A 88 -8.33 -12.43 -16.79
C LEU A 88 -9.69 -12.42 -17.50
N PRO A 89 -9.93 -11.54 -18.48
CA PRO A 89 -11.09 -11.68 -19.33
C PRO A 89 -10.97 -13.04 -20.02
N THR A 90 -11.85 -13.97 -19.69
CA THR A 90 -11.96 -15.23 -20.40
C THR A 90 -12.35 -14.90 -21.84
N LYS A 91 -11.47 -15.19 -22.81
CA LYS A 91 -11.89 -15.12 -24.21
C LYS A 91 -13.11 -16.05 -24.34
N PRO A 92 -14.23 -15.58 -24.91
CA PRO A 92 -15.34 -16.46 -25.23
C PRO A 92 -14.79 -17.62 -26.07
N LYS A 93 -15.08 -18.84 -25.64
CA LYS A 93 -14.73 -20.04 -26.41
C LYS A 93 -15.41 -19.89 -27.77
N ALA A 94 -14.63 -19.70 -28.83
CA ALA A 94 -15.17 -19.67 -30.18
C ALA A 94 -15.87 -21.01 -30.42
N SER A 95 -17.15 -20.95 -30.78
CA SER A 95 -17.93 -22.12 -31.18
C SER A 95 -17.79 -22.38 -32.67
#